data_AF-A0A9D1T3F9-F1
#
_entry.id   AF-A0A9D1T3F9-F1
#
_cell.length_a   1.000
_cell.length_b   1.000
_cell.length_c   1.000
_cell.angle_alpha   90.00
_cell.angle_beta   90.00
_cell.angle_gamma   90.00
#
_symmetry.space_group_name_H-M   'P 1'
#
loop_
_entity.id
_entity.type
_entity.pdbx_description
1 polymer ?
#
loop_
_entity_poly.entity_id
_entity_poly.type
_entity_poly.pdbx_seq_one_letter_code
_entity_poly.pdbx_strand_id
1 'polypeptide(L)'
;STFDLRITAPNREPVIDMPALHTIEHMAASYLRSSERSGEIVYFGPMGCRTGCYLVMFGELCPEDVFELVIGICDFILDYEKDIPGASPEQCGNYSEQSLPMAKYYIRRYKESLLTERRLEYPS
;
A
#
# COMPACT_ATOMS: atom_id res chain seq x y z
N SER A 1 4.10 -8.11 14.07
CA SER A 1 3.93 -6.65 14.11
C SER A 1 2.85 -6.17 13.15
N THR A 2 2.25 -5.01 13.45
CA THR A 2 1.32 -4.31 12.56
C THR A 2 1.89 -2.94 12.24
N PHE A 3 1.92 -2.59 10.96
CA PHE A 3 2.48 -1.34 10.46
C PHE A 3 1.37 -0.48 9.85
N ASP A 4 1.35 0.79 10.26
CA ASP A 4 0.46 1.83 9.73
C ASP A 4 1.14 2.52 8.54
N LEU A 5 0.68 2.20 7.33
CA LEU A 5 1.14 2.87 6.12
C LEU A 5 0.22 4.06 5.86
N ARG A 6 0.49 5.18 6.55
CA ARG A 6 -0.30 6.40 6.48
C ARG A 6 0.03 7.20 5.22
N ILE A 7 -0.85 7.16 4.22
CA ILE A 7 -0.66 7.80 2.91
C ILE A 7 -1.18 9.24 2.91
N THR A 8 -2.28 9.54 3.60
CA THR A 8 -2.82 10.91 3.73
C THR A 8 -2.99 11.33 5.19
N ALA A 9 -2.86 12.64 5.43
CA ALA A 9 -2.93 13.19 6.77
C ALA A 9 -4.37 13.09 7.35
N PRO A 10 -4.57 12.43 8.52
CA PRO A 10 -5.90 12.26 9.11
C PRO A 10 -6.62 13.60 9.35
N ASN A 11 -7.84 13.73 8.83
CA ASN A 11 -8.71 14.90 8.99
C ASN A 11 -8.11 16.25 8.54
N ARG A 12 -7.04 16.23 7.73
CA ARG A 12 -6.36 17.42 7.20
C ARG A 12 -6.22 17.38 5.69
N GLU A 13 -6.11 16.19 5.12
CA GLU A 13 -6.08 15.97 3.68
C GLU A 13 -7.30 15.18 3.22
N PRO A 14 -7.70 15.34 1.94
CA PRO A 14 -8.66 14.44 1.34
C PRO A 14 -8.23 12.98 1.50
N VAL A 15 -9.22 12.12 1.70
CA VAL A 15 -9.00 10.67 1.69
C VAL A 15 -8.59 10.19 0.30
N ILE A 16 -8.04 8.99 0.24
CA ILE A 16 -7.74 8.29 -1.01
C ILE A 16 -9.07 7.90 -1.67
N ASP A 17 -9.20 8.15 -2.98
CA ASP A 17 -10.38 7.69 -3.71
C ASP A 17 -10.45 6.15 -3.75
N MET A 18 -11.67 5.61 -3.81
CA MET A 18 -11.87 4.16 -3.73
C MET A 18 -11.17 3.40 -4.87
N PRO A 19 -11.29 3.80 -6.16
CA PRO A 19 -10.56 3.15 -7.24
C PRO A 19 -9.04 3.09 -7.02
N ALA A 20 -8.43 4.19 -6.57
CA ALA A 20 -6.99 4.21 -6.27
C ALA A 20 -6.62 3.27 -5.12
N LEU A 21 -7.35 3.33 -4.01
CA LEU A 21 -7.09 2.53 -2.82
C LEU A 21 -7.23 1.03 -3.11
N HIS A 22 -8.24 0.66 -3.89
CA HIS A 22 -8.47 -0.71 -4.34
C HIS A 22 -7.38 -1.21 -5.30
N THR A 23 -6.90 -0.36 -6.20
CA THR A 23 -5.73 -0.71 -7.03
C THR A 23 -4.48 -0.88 -6.16
N ILE A 24 -4.24 -0.01 -5.19
CA ILE A 24 -3.10 -0.14 -4.25
C ILE A 24 -3.16 -1.48 -3.52
N GLU A 25 -4.34 -1.91 -3.05
CA GLU A 25 -4.53 -3.22 -2.43
C GLU A 25 -4.10 -4.37 -3.35
N HIS A 26 -4.63 -4.42 -4.58
CA HIS A 26 -4.30 -5.46 -5.56
C HIS A 26 -2.80 -5.50 -5.89
N MET A 27 -2.21 -4.34 -6.13
CA MET A 27 -0.81 -4.22 -6.52
C MET A 27 0.14 -4.59 -5.38
N ALA A 28 -0.10 -4.08 -4.18
CA ALA A 28 0.71 -4.40 -3.02
C ALA A 28 0.59 -5.88 -2.64
N ALA A 29 -0.63 -6.45 -2.64
CA ALA A 29 -0.81 -7.87 -2.37
C ALA A 29 -0.08 -8.75 -3.41
N SER A 30 -0.07 -8.34 -4.67
CA SER A 30 0.65 -9.04 -5.74
C SER A 30 2.16 -9.02 -5.55
N TYR A 31 2.72 -7.85 -5.23
CA TYR A 31 4.14 -7.69 -4.93
C TYR A 31 4.56 -8.47 -3.67
N LEU A 32 3.79 -8.35 -2.59
CA LEU A 32 4.12 -8.98 -1.31
C LEU A 32 4.15 -10.51 -1.43
N ARG A 33 3.24 -11.10 -2.21
CA ARG A 33 3.19 -12.55 -2.46
C ARG A 33 4.36 -13.07 -3.29
N SER A 34 4.98 -12.24 -4.13
CA SER A 34 6.16 -12.62 -4.92
C SER A 34 7.48 -12.25 -4.26
N SER A 35 7.46 -11.50 -3.16
CA SER A 35 8.65 -11.09 -2.42
C SER A 35 9.32 -12.26 -1.67
N GLU A 36 10.61 -12.12 -1.39
CA GLU A 36 11.37 -13.08 -0.56
C GLU A 36 10.79 -13.22 0.86
N ARG A 37 10.05 -12.20 1.32
CA ARG A 37 9.40 -12.16 2.64
C ARG A 37 7.96 -12.63 2.62
N SER A 38 7.47 -13.20 1.52
CA SER A 38 6.07 -13.65 1.38
C SER A 38 5.60 -14.57 2.52
N GLY A 39 6.47 -15.43 3.05
CA GLY A 39 6.16 -16.32 4.18
C GLY A 39 5.97 -15.60 5.53
N GLU A 40 6.34 -14.32 5.63
CA GLU A 40 6.19 -13.50 6.83
C GLU A 40 4.91 -12.65 6.81
N ILE A 41 4.27 -12.51 5.64
CA ILE A 41 3.11 -11.62 5.44
C ILE A 41 1.83 -12.31 5.92
N VAL A 42 1.16 -11.69 6.89
CA VAL A 42 -0.16 -12.14 7.38
C VAL A 42 -1.27 -11.47 6.58
N TYR A 43 -1.15 -10.16 6.36
CA TYR A 43 -2.19 -9.36 5.73
C TYR A 43 -1.64 -8.06 5.17
N PHE A 44 -2.21 -7.63 4.04
CA PHE A 44 -2.14 -6.25 3.56
C PHE A 44 -3.55 -5.83 3.16
N GLY A 45 -3.98 -4.64 3.57
CA GLY A 45 -5.23 -4.10 3.07
C GLY A 45 -5.59 -2.72 3.58
N PRO A 46 -6.65 -2.12 3.03
CA PRO A 46 -7.02 -0.74 3.25
C PRO A 46 -7.59 -0.49 4.65
N MET A 47 -7.33 0.70 5.18
CA MET A 47 -8.05 1.21 6.34
C MET A 47 -9.44 1.70 5.92
N GLY A 48 -10.48 1.42 6.73
CA GLY A 48 -11.85 1.89 6.46
C GLY A 48 -11.99 3.42 6.41
N CYS A 49 -11.08 4.16 7.04
CA CYS A 49 -11.03 5.63 6.95
C CYS A 49 -10.40 6.15 5.64
N ARG A 50 -9.84 5.27 4.80
CA ARG A 50 -9.26 5.57 3.49
C ARG A 50 -8.06 6.54 3.52
N THR A 51 -7.30 6.55 4.61
CA THR A 51 -6.08 7.37 4.74
C THR A 51 -4.78 6.57 4.59
N GLY A 52 -4.88 5.26 4.34
CA GLY A 52 -3.72 4.37 4.34
C GLY A 52 -4.10 2.90 4.34
N CYS A 53 -3.10 2.06 4.57
CA CYS A 53 -3.23 0.60 4.63
C CYS A 53 -2.55 0.06 5.90
N TYR A 54 -2.92 -1.16 6.28
CA TYR A 54 -2.17 -1.94 7.26
C TYR A 54 -1.35 -3.02 6.57
N LEU A 55 -0.10 -3.17 7.01
CA LEU A 55 0.74 -4.34 6.74
C LEU A 55 0.92 -5.12 8.04
N VAL A 56 0.53 -6.38 8.05
CA VAL A 56 0.65 -7.27 9.21
C VAL A 56 1.64 -8.38 8.88
N MET A 57 2.64 -8.55 9.74
CA MET A 57 3.72 -9.51 9.55
C MET A 57 3.98 -10.31 10.83
N PHE A 58 4.43 -11.55 10.70
CA PHE A 58 4.91 -12.34 11.83
C PHE A 58 6.19 -11.73 12.43
N GLY A 59 6.39 -11.93 13.73
CA GLY A 59 7.57 -11.47 14.47
C GLY A 59 7.42 -10.09 15.13
N GLU A 60 8.46 -9.73 15.90
CA GLU A 60 8.64 -8.45 16.58
C GLU A 60 9.54 -7.55 15.72
N LEU A 61 8.96 -7.01 14.65
CA LEU A 61 9.63 -6.13 13.70
C LEU A 61 9.37 -4.66 14.03
N CYS A 62 10.36 -3.80 13.77
CA CYS A 62 10.24 -2.34 13.81
C CYS A 62 10.07 -1.74 12.40
N PRO A 63 9.69 -0.45 12.27
CA PRO A 63 9.47 0.19 10.97
C PRO A 63 10.68 0.12 10.03
N GLU A 64 11.89 0.19 10.56
CA GLU A 64 13.13 0.08 9.81
C GLU A 64 13.28 -1.29 9.13
N ASP A 65 12.85 -2.37 9.79
CA ASP A 65 12.91 -3.73 9.24
C ASP A 65 12.03 -3.91 8.01
N VAL A 66 10.99 -3.10 7.84
CA VAL A 66 10.03 -3.19 6.73
C VAL A 66 10.15 -2.03 5.74
N PHE A 67 11.02 -1.05 6.00
CA PHE A 67 11.12 0.16 5.20
C PHE A 67 11.40 -0.15 3.71
N GLU A 68 12.42 -0.96 3.43
CA GLU A 68 12.78 -1.35 2.06
C GLU A 68 11.67 -2.16 1.36
N LEU A 69 10.92 -2.98 2.11
CA LEU A 69 9.78 -3.71 1.58
C LEU A 69 8.66 -2.74 1.16
N VAL A 70 8.39 -1.71 1.97
CA VAL A 70 7.39 -0.67 1.67
C VAL A 70 7.82 0.20 0.48
N ILE A 71 9.10 0.57 0.39
CA ILE A 71 9.65 1.25 -0.79
C ILE A 71 9.50 0.36 -2.04
N GLY A 72 9.78 -0.94 -1.92
CA GLY A 72 9.58 -1.90 -2.99
C GLY A 72 8.13 -2.02 -3.48
N ILE A 73 7.15 -1.96 -2.58
CA ILE A 73 5.72 -1.86 -2.96
C ILE A 73 5.48 -0.59 -3.79
N CYS A 74 6.05 0.55 -3.34
CA CYS A 74 5.86 1.81 -4.03
C CYS A 74 6.45 1.78 -5.43
N ASP A 75 7.67 1.26 -5.58
CA ASP A 75 8.36 1.14 -6.87
C ASP A 75 7.63 0.21 -7.81
N PHE A 76 7.19 -0.94 -7.31
CA PHE A 76 6.38 -1.86 -8.09
C PHE A 76 5.12 -1.19 -8.65
N ILE A 77 4.39 -0.43 -7.84
CA ILE A 77 3.17 0.28 -8.29
C ILE A 77 3.52 1.36 -9.32
N LEU A 78 4.57 2.14 -9.07
CA LEU A 78 4.96 3.27 -9.92
C LEU A 78 5.44 2.82 -11.30
N ASP A 79 6.16 1.70 -11.37
CA ASP A 79 6.74 1.17 -12.61
C ASP A 79 5.78 0.23 -13.38
N TYR A 80 4.62 -0.10 -12.81
CA TYR A 80 3.69 -1.05 -13.43
C TYR A 80 2.95 -0.44 -14.63
N GLU A 81 3.01 -1.09 -15.79
CA GLU A 81 2.39 -0.60 -17.04
C GLU A 81 1.42 -1.61 -17.67
N LYS A 82 1.13 -2.72 -16.97
CA LYS A 82 0.26 -3.80 -17.45
C LYS A 82 -1.14 -3.71 -16.80
N ASP A 83 -1.98 -4.66 -17.14
CA ASP A 83 -3.29 -4.84 -16.49
C ASP A 83 -3.13 -5.18 -15.00
N ILE A 84 -4.00 -4.59 -14.18
CA ILE A 84 -4.00 -4.75 -12.71
C ILE A 84 -4.24 -6.23 -12.38
N PRO A 85 -3.33 -6.91 -11.66
CA PRO A 85 -3.51 -8.32 -11.31
C PRO A 85 -4.77 -8.53 -10.48
N GLY A 86 -5.55 -9.57 -10.80
CA GLY A 86 -6.77 -9.89 -10.07
C GLY A 86 -7.95 -8.95 -10.35
N ALA A 87 -7.82 -7.95 -11.23
CA ALA A 87 -8.91 -7.04 -11.59
C ALA A 87 -9.83 -7.61 -12.68
N SER A 88 -10.23 -8.88 -12.54
CA SER A 88 -11.20 -9.55 -13.42
C SER A 88 -12.49 -9.88 -12.66
N PRO A 89 -13.63 -10.06 -13.36
CA PRO A 89 -14.91 -10.40 -12.71
C PRO A 89 -14.85 -11.65 -11.83
N GLU A 90 -14.01 -12.62 -12.18
CA GLU A 90 -13.87 -13.88 -11.45
C GLU A 90 -13.00 -13.75 -10.19
N GLN A 91 -12.16 -12.70 -10.12
CA GLN A 91 -11.12 -12.55 -9.11
C GLN A 91 -11.36 -11.37 -8.16
N CYS A 92 -12.22 -10.42 -8.53
CA CYS A 92 -12.49 -9.21 -7.76
C CYS A 92 -13.99 -8.94 -7.62
N GLY A 93 -14.44 -8.73 -6.37
CA GLY A 93 -15.84 -8.45 -6.06
C GLY A 93 -16.38 -7.13 -6.62
N ASN A 94 -15.50 -6.19 -6.99
CA ASN A 94 -15.86 -4.93 -7.65
C ASN A 94 -14.81 -4.55 -8.71
N TYR A 95 -14.56 -5.44 -9.67
CA TYR A 95 -13.48 -5.29 -10.65
C TYR A 95 -13.50 -3.97 -11.47
N SER A 96 -14.67 -3.33 -11.60
CA SER A 96 -14.83 -2.06 -12.31
C SER A 96 -14.31 -0.84 -11.54
N GLU A 97 -14.10 -0.94 -10.23
CA GLU A 97 -13.68 0.18 -9.39
C GLU A 97 -12.17 0.17 -9.19
N GLN A 98 -11.42 0.43 -10.27
CA GLN A 98 -9.95 0.36 -10.28
C GLN A 98 -9.37 1.59 -11.01
N SER A 99 -8.25 2.12 -10.53
CA SER A 99 -7.53 3.22 -11.19
C SER A 99 -6.02 3.18 -10.90
N LEU A 100 -5.26 2.57 -11.81
CA LEU A 100 -3.79 2.59 -11.75
C LEU A 100 -3.19 4.00 -11.80
N PRO A 101 -3.67 4.93 -12.65
CA PRO A 101 -3.12 6.30 -12.67
C PRO A 101 -3.27 7.01 -11.33
N MET A 102 -4.43 6.87 -10.66
CA MET A 102 -4.64 7.47 -9.35
C MET A 102 -3.86 6.75 -8.26
N ALA A 103 -3.76 5.42 -8.29
CA ALA A 103 -2.87 4.68 -7.40
C ALA A 103 -1.42 5.19 -7.47
N LYS A 104 -0.88 5.37 -8.69
CA LYS A 104 0.45 5.95 -8.90
C LYS A 104 0.57 7.37 -8.35
N TYR A 105 -0.48 8.19 -8.46
CA TYR A 105 -0.49 9.54 -7.89
C TYR A 105 -0.31 9.52 -6.36
N TYR A 106 -1.11 8.74 -5.64
CA TYR A 106 -1.01 8.67 -4.16
C TYR A 106 0.30 8.03 -3.71
N ILE A 107 0.72 6.95 -4.36
CA ILE A 107 1.94 6.22 -3.99
C ILE A 107 3.20 7.03 -4.27
N ARG A 108 3.25 7.83 -5.35
CA ARG A 108 4.38 8.74 -5.61
C ARG A 108 4.57 9.72 -4.45
N ARG A 109 3.48 10.38 -4.06
CA ARG A 109 3.47 11.34 -2.95
C ARG A 109 3.85 10.66 -1.62
N TYR A 110 3.33 9.47 -1.37
CA TYR A 110 3.67 8.69 -0.17
C TYR A 110 5.15 8.33 -0.13
N LYS A 111 5.69 7.77 -1.22
CA LYS A 111 7.12 7.42 -1.35
C LYS A 111 8.01 8.65 -1.13
N GLU A 112 7.66 9.79 -1.73
CA GLU A 112 8.39 11.05 -1.55
C GLU A 112 8.43 11.47 -0.07
N SER A 113 7.29 11.40 0.64
CA SER A 113 7.24 11.71 2.08
C SER A 113 8.05 10.73 2.93
N LEU A 114 8.00 9.42 2.62
CA LEU A 114 8.81 8.40 3.31
C LEU A 114 10.30 8.67 3.19
N LEU A 115 10.77 9.05 2.00
CA LEU A 115 12.19 9.30 1.73
C LEU A 115 12.69 10.64 2.29
N THR A 116 11.82 11.64 2.37
CA THR A 116 12.21 13.00 2.78
C THR A 116 12.01 13.26 4.27
N GLU A 117 10.89 12.81 4.84
CA GLU A 117 10.51 13.10 6.22
C GLU A 117 10.80 11.94 7.17
N ARG A 118 10.78 10.70 6.66
CA ARG A 118 11.11 9.47 7.39
C ARG A 118 10.43 9.37 8.77
N ARG A 119 9.14 9.70 8.83
CA ARG A 119 8.32 9.61 10.05
C ARG A 119 7.97 8.15 10.34
N LEU A 120 8.86 7.47 11.06
CA LEU A 120 8.72 6.05 11.41
C LEU A 120 8.08 5.83 12.79
N GLU A 121 8.01 6.88 13.60
CA GLU A 121 7.38 6.83 14.92
C GLU A 121 5.94 7.31 14.84
N TYR A 122 5.04 6.59 15.52
CA TYR A 122 3.67 7.02 15.65
C TYR A 122 3.60 8.27 16.55
N PRO A 123 2.90 9.35 16.15
CA PRO A 123 2.78 10.53 17.00
C PRO A 123 2.06 10.17 18.30
N SER A 124 2.63 10.62 19.43
CA SER A 124 2.03 10.50 20.76
C SER A 124 0.92 11.52 21.00
#